data_AF-A0A314UW82-F1
#
_entry.id   AF-A0A314UW82-F1
#
_cell.length_a   1.000
_cell.length_b   1.000
_cell.length_c   1.000
_cell.angle_alpha   90.00
_cell.angle_beta   90.00
_cell.angle_gamma   90.00
#
_symmetry.space_group_name_H-M   'P 1'
#
loop_
_entity.id
_entity.type
_entity.pdbx_description
1 polymer ?
#
loop_
_entity_poly.entity_id
_entity_poly.type
_entity_poly.pdbx_seq_one_letter_code
_entity_poly.pdbx_strand_id
1 'polypeptide(L)'
;MPPATAVNYTSWIILGFLSGFVLYRYRPDWWRRHNYVLSGALDAGLAFMGVLLYFSLGLEDISLSWWGNDLDGCPLATCPTAKGVIVEGCPVYT
;
A
#
# COMPACT_ATOMS: atom_id res chain seq x y z
N MET A 1 -4.12 12.11 5.06
CA MET A 1 -4.11 10.80 4.38
C MET A 1 -2.75 10.67 3.74
N PRO A 2 -1.93 9.64 4.06
CA PRO A 2 -0.77 9.36 3.25
C PRO A 2 -1.25 9.18 1.79
N PRO A 3 -0.44 9.53 0.78
CA PRO A 3 -0.84 9.42 -0.61
C PRO A 3 -1.40 8.03 -0.84
N ALA A 4 -2.65 7.95 -1.29
CA ALA A 4 -3.24 6.67 -1.65
C ALA A 4 -2.56 6.25 -2.95
N THR A 5 -1.48 5.49 -2.78
CA THR A 5 -0.58 5.08 -3.85
C THR A 5 -1.36 4.23 -4.85
N ALA A 6 -1.03 4.31 -6.13
CA ALA A 6 -1.71 3.56 -7.19
C ALA A 6 -1.81 2.06 -6.84
N VAL A 7 -0.78 1.53 -6.18
CA VAL A 7 -0.69 0.14 -5.73
C VAL A 7 -1.75 -0.25 -4.71
N ASN A 8 -2.19 0.66 -3.85
CA ASN A 8 -3.21 0.39 -2.84
C ASN A 8 -4.60 0.26 -3.49
N TYR A 9 -4.94 1.18 -4.41
CA TYR A 9 -6.18 1.11 -5.17
C TYR A 9 -6.25 -0.10 -6.08
N THR A 10 -5.18 -0.43 -6.80
CA THR A 10 -5.17 -1.63 -7.66
C THR A 10 -5.33 -2.90 -6.85
N SER A 11 -4.68 -2.99 -5.68
CA SER A 11 -4.79 -4.15 -4.80
C SER A 11 -6.23 -4.34 -4.29
N TRP A 12 -6.89 -3.26 -3.85
CA TRP A 12 -8.28 -3.31 -3.41
C TRP A 12 -9.23 -3.74 -4.53
N ILE A 13 -9.07 -3.18 -5.74
CA ILE A 13 -9.89 -3.54 -6.91
C ILE A 13 -9.71 -5.01 -7.27
N ILE A 14 -8.46 -5.51 -7.28
CA ILE A 14 -8.17 -6.90 -7.61
C ILE A 14 -8.82 -7.83 -6.58
N LEU A 15 -8.62 -7.58 -5.29
CA LEU A 15 -9.21 -8.41 -4.22
C LEU A 15 -10.74 -8.38 -4.25
N GLY A 16 -11.33 -7.19 -4.44
CA GLY A 16 -12.76 -7.02 -4.59
C GLY A 16 -13.33 -7.77 -5.80
N PHE A 17 -12.63 -7.74 -6.94
CA PHE A 17 -13.03 -8.48 -8.14
C PHE A 17 -12.89 -10.00 -7.95
N LEU A 18 -11.80 -10.47 -7.33
CA LEU A 18 -11.55 -11.89 -7.12
C LEU A 18 -12.56 -12.51 -6.15
N SER A 19 -12.86 -11.83 -5.04
CA SER A 19 -13.89 -12.24 -4.09
C SER A 19 -15.29 -12.07 -4.68
N GLY A 20 -15.63 -10.85 -5.13
CA GLY A 20 -16.99 -10.46 -5.48
C GLY A 20 -17.48 -10.96 -6.83
N PHE A 21 -16.60 -11.17 -7.81
CA PHE A 21 -16.99 -11.62 -9.15
C PHE A 21 -16.59 -13.07 -9.41
N VAL A 22 -15.32 -13.42 -9.23
CA VAL A 22 -14.83 -14.76 -9.57
C VAL A 22 -15.35 -15.81 -8.58
N LEU A 23 -15.06 -15.66 -7.29
CA LEU A 23 -15.47 -16.64 -6.28
C LEU A 23 -16.99 -16.74 -6.16
N TYR A 24 -17.70 -15.62 -6.27
CA TYR A 24 -19.16 -15.60 -6.31
C TYR A 24 -19.73 -16.38 -7.50
N ARG A 25 -19.16 -16.21 -8.71
CA ARG A 25 -19.66 -16.83 -9.96
C ARG A 25 -19.35 -18.33 -10.07
N TYR A 26 -18.20 -18.78 -9.56
CA TYR A 26 -17.76 -20.17 -9.69
C TYR A 26 -18.13 -21.06 -8.50
N ARG A 27 -18.17 -20.52 -7.26
CA ARG A 27 -18.41 -21.30 -6.03
C ARG A 27 -19.23 -20.50 -4.98
N PRO A 28 -20.51 -20.20 -5.24
CA PRO A 28 -21.32 -19.32 -4.38
C PRO A 28 -21.53 -19.85 -2.95
N ASP A 29 -21.65 -21.17 -2.76
CA ASP A 29 -21.85 -21.75 -1.43
C ASP A 29 -20.57 -21.74 -0.58
N TRP A 30 -19.41 -21.87 -1.22
CA TRP A 30 -18.13 -21.74 -0.54
C TRP A 30 -17.86 -20.27 -0.18
N TRP A 31 -18.17 -19.36 -1.10
CA TRP A 31 -18.01 -17.92 -0.91
C TRP A 31 -18.83 -17.40 0.28
N ARG A 32 -20.11 -17.77 0.39
CA ARG A 32 -20.96 -17.36 1.53
C ARG A 32 -20.40 -17.75 2.89
N ARG A 33 -19.72 -18.89 3.00
CA ARG A 33 -19.15 -19.38 4.26
C ARG A 33 -17.80 -18.74 4.58
N HIS A 34 -16.95 -18.51 3.57
CA HIS A 34 -15.57 -18.10 3.78
C HIS A 34 -15.34 -16.59 3.62
N ASN A 35 -16.27 -15.82 3.03
CA ASN A 35 -16.06 -14.40 2.81
C ASN A 35 -15.85 -13.62 4.11
N TYR A 36 -16.56 -13.97 5.19
CA TYR A 36 -16.36 -13.35 6.50
C TYR A 36 -14.98 -13.65 7.08
N VAL A 37 -14.53 -14.91 7.00
CA VAL A 37 -13.20 -15.33 7.47
C VAL A 37 -12.10 -14.69 6.63
N LEU A 38 -12.28 -14.59 5.31
CA LEU A 38 -11.34 -13.94 4.40
C LEU A 38 -11.17 -12.45 4.74
N SER A 39 -12.27 -11.74 5.02
CA SER A 39 -12.21 -10.35 5.45
C SER A 39 -11.42 -10.19 6.75
N GLY A 40 -11.67 -11.05 7.74
CA GLY A 40 -10.93 -11.03 9.00
C GLY A 40 -9.45 -11.40 8.83
N ALA A 41 -9.14 -12.35 7.93
CA ALA A 41 -7.78 -12.74 7.61
C ALA A 41 -6.99 -11.63 6.90
N LEU A 42 -7.63 -10.83 6.05
CA LEU A 42 -7.00 -9.69 5.39
C LEU A 42 -6.65 -8.58 6.40
N ASP A 43 -7.54 -8.29 7.35
CA ASP A 43 -7.28 -7.28 8.39
C ASP A 43 -6.18 -7.74 9.37
N ALA A 44 -6.28 -8.97 9.88
CA ALA A 44 -5.25 -9.54 10.74
C ALA A 44 -3.90 -9.71 10.01
N GLY A 45 -3.94 -10.09 8.73
CA GLY A 45 -2.76 -10.26 7.88
C GLY A 45 -2.02 -8.94 7.63
N LEU A 46 -2.76 -7.84 7.41
CA LEU A 46 -2.17 -6.50 7.28
C LEU A 46 -1.40 -6.11 8.54
N ALA A 47 -2.02 -6.28 9.72
CA ALA A 47 -1.37 -5.98 10.99
C ALA A 47 -0.12 -6.84 11.22
N PHE A 48 -0.23 -8.15 10.96
CA PHE A 48 0.89 -9.09 11.06
C PHE A 48 2.06 -8.71 10.14
N MET A 49 1.77 -8.38 8.88
CA MET A 49 2.80 -7.98 7.92
C MET A 49 3.48 -6.67 8.32
N GLY A 50 2.76 -5.72 8.91
CA GLY A 50 3.36 -4.49 9.44
C GLY A 50 4.43 -4.77 10.51
N VAL A 51 4.12 -5.67 11.45
CA VAL A 51 5.07 -6.10 12.49
C VAL A 51 6.26 -6.84 11.87
N LEU A 52 6.02 -7.75 10.93
CA LEU A 52 7.07 -8.50 10.24
C LEU A 52 8.03 -7.57 9.49
N LEU A 53 7.51 -6.59 8.75
CA LEU A 53 8.31 -5.60 8.02
C LEU A 53 9.11 -4.70 8.97
N TYR A 54 8.54 -4.34 10.11
CA TYR A 54 9.27 -3.59 11.13
C TYR A 54 10.49 -4.37 11.65
N PHE A 55 10.31 -5.66 11.96
CA PHE A 55 11.43 -6.48 12.43
C PHE A 55 12.48 -6.76 11.35
N SER A 56 12.06 -6.91 10.10
CA SER A 56 12.97 -7.33 9.01
C SER A 56 13.65 -6.18 8.28
N LEU A 57 13.00 -5.02 8.14
CA LEU A 57 13.57 -3.85 7.46
C LEU A 57 13.73 -2.65 8.41
N GLY A 58 12.76 -2.43 9.29
CA GLY A 58 12.71 -1.23 10.14
C GLY A 58 13.75 -1.19 11.26
N LEU A 59 14.20 -2.33 11.77
CA LEU A 59 15.24 -2.38 12.82
C LEU A 59 16.66 -2.12 12.31
N GLU A 60 16.93 -2.45 11.06
CA GLU A 60 18.26 -2.36 10.45
C GLU A 60 18.38 -1.13 9.52
N ASP A 61 17.34 -0.28 9.48
CA ASP A 61 17.21 0.90 8.63
C ASP A 61 17.55 0.62 7.15
N ILE A 62 17.22 -0.59 6.67
CA ILE A 62 17.52 -1.01 5.30
C ILE A 62 16.44 -0.46 4.37
N SER A 63 16.83 0.47 3.49
CA SER A 63 15.98 0.96 2.41
C SER A 63 16.04 0.04 1.20
N LEU A 64 14.93 -0.66 0.90
CA LEU A 64 14.79 -1.48 -0.31
C LEU A 64 14.14 -0.67 -1.43
N SER A 65 14.86 -0.49 -2.55
CA SER A 65 14.29 0.06 -3.78
C SER A 65 13.40 -1.00 -4.46
N TRP A 66 12.09 -0.87 -4.28
CA TRP A 66 11.07 -1.79 -4.78
C TRP A 66 9.93 -1.00 -5.44
N TRP A 67 9.22 -1.62 -6.39
CA TRP A 67 8.15 -0.97 -7.16
C TRP A 67 6.99 -0.40 -6.32
N GLY A 68 6.86 -0.83 -5.06
CA GLY A 68 5.90 -0.29 -4.09
C GLY A 68 6.44 0.78 -3.14
N ASN A 69 7.76 1.02 -3.13
CA ASN A 69 8.40 2.07 -2.33
C ASN A 69 8.63 3.37 -3.12
N ASP A 70 8.77 3.29 -4.45
CA ASP A 70 8.83 4.47 -5.32
C ASP A 70 7.43 4.94 -5.69
N LEU A 71 6.91 5.89 -4.90
CA LEU A 71 5.58 6.47 -5.11
C LEU A 71 5.55 7.46 -6.26
N ASP A 72 6.70 8.10 -6.50
CA ASP A 72 6.87 9.14 -7.49
C ASP A 72 8.22 8.89 -8.18
N GLY A 73 8.19 8.50 -9.45
CA GLY A 73 9.39 8.54 -10.32
C GLY A 73 9.89 9.97 -10.60
N CYS A 74 9.52 10.93 -9.75
CA CYS A 74 9.81 12.34 -9.83
C CYS A 74 10.51 12.78 -8.53
N PRO A 75 11.80 13.13 -8.58
CA PRO A 75 12.56 13.56 -7.40
C PRO A 75 12.05 14.86 -6.77
N LEU A 76 11.12 15.57 -7.42
CA LEU A 76 10.49 16.78 -6.90
C LEU A 76 9.30 16.53 -5.96
N ALA A 77 8.75 15.31 -5.89
CA ALA A 77 7.57 15.04 -5.05
C ALA A 77 7.89 15.08 -3.55
N THR A 78 9.14 14.82 -3.18
CA THR A 78 9.65 14.90 -1.80
C THR A 78 9.97 16.35 -1.38
N CYS A 79 9.99 17.30 -2.32
CA CYS A 79 10.35 18.67 -2.05
C CYS A 79 9.19 19.46 -1.39
N PRO A 80 9.46 20.25 -0.34
CA PRO A 80 8.44 21.08 0.28
C PRO A 80 8.02 22.19 -0.69
N THR A 81 6.72 22.23 -1.01
CA THR A 81 6.11 23.29 -1.85
C THR A 81 5.67 24.51 -1.03
N ALA A 82 5.84 24.46 0.30
CA ALA A 82 5.52 25.57 1.20
C ALA A 82 6.56 26.70 1.07
N LYS A 83 6.10 27.94 0.88
CA LYS A 83 6.97 29.12 0.81
C LYS A 83 7.81 29.26 2.08
N GLY A 84 9.14 29.31 1.92
CA GLY A 84 10.09 29.56 3.00
C GLY A 84 10.78 28.32 3.59
N VAL A 85 10.49 27.10 3.12
CA VAL A 85 11.20 25.89 3.53
C VAL A 85 12.23 25.52 2.46
N ILE A 86 13.51 25.68 2.79
CA ILE A 86 14.63 25.42 1.88
C ILE A 86 15.28 24.09 2.29
N VAL A 87 15.30 23.12 1.37
CA VAL A 87 15.94 21.80 1.57
C VAL A 87 16.98 21.62 0.47
N GLU A 88 18.19 21.17 0.85
CA GLU A 88 19.26 20.91 -0.10
C GLU A 88 18.83 19.83 -1.11
N GLY A 89 18.87 20.17 -2.41
CA GLY A 89 18.48 19.26 -3.51
C GLY A 89 17.14 19.59 -4.20
N CYS A 90 16.39 20.59 -3.73
CA CYS A 90 15.08 20.97 -4.30
C CYS A 90 15.10 22.36 -4.98
N PRO A 91 14.41 22.55 -6.12
CA PRO A 91 14.35 23.87 -6.78
C PRO A 91 13.54 24.86 -5.95
N VAL A 92 14.13 26.03 -5.69
CA VAL A 92 13.51 27.11 -4.91
C VAL A 92 12.68 27.97 -5.86
N TYR A 93 11.36 27.81 -5.86
CA TYR A 93 10.46 28.73 -6.55
C TYR A 93 10.21 29.93 -5.63
N THR A 94 10.73 31.09 -6.04
CA THR A 94 10.64 32.37 -5.31
C THR A 94 9.21 32.91 -5.32
#